data_AF-A0A969ZSK9-F1
#
_entry.id   AF-A0A969ZSK9-F1
#
_cell.length_a   1.000
_cell.length_b   1.000
_cell.length_c   1.000
_cell.angle_alpha   90.00
_cell.angle_beta   90.00
_cell.angle_gamma   90.00
#
_symmetry.space_group_name_H-M   'P 1'
#
loop_
_entity.id
_entity.type
_entity.pdbx_description
1 polymer ?
#
loop_
_entity_poly.entity_id
_entity_poly.type
_entity_poly.pdbx_seq_one_letter_code
_entity_poly.pdbx_strand_id
1 'polypeptide(L)'
;MKKINRMLSILIVFLMVLSLCPLAEAEGEFEDWTKNADKVYSISKTWEIQFNMEINGDTANDTNVYVLDSDGARVPVIVEH
;
A
#
# COMPACT_ATOMS: atom_id res chain seq x y z
N MET A 1 26.96 45.49 -24.70
CA MET A 1 25.60 45.04 -25.09
C MET A 1 25.52 43.59 -25.62
N LYS A 2 26.47 43.08 -26.42
CA LYS A 2 26.42 41.67 -26.93
C LYS A 2 26.38 40.56 -25.87
N LYS A 3 27.00 40.73 -24.69
CA LYS A 3 27.06 39.69 -23.63
C LYS A 3 25.73 39.51 -22.88
N ILE A 4 25.00 40.60 -22.64
CA ILE A 4 23.70 40.57 -21.94
C ILE A 4 22.65 39.85 -22.79
N ASN A 5 22.61 40.13 -24.09
CA ASN A 5 21.71 39.44 -25.02
C ASN A 5 21.99 37.93 -25.06
N ARG A 6 23.26 37.51 -24.96
CA ARG A 6 23.65 36.11 -24.97
C ARG A 6 23.22 35.37 -23.70
N MET A 7 23.33 36.00 -22.51
CA MET A 7 22.82 35.41 -21.26
C MET A 7 21.29 35.36 -21.24
N LEU A 8 20.62 36.38 -21.75
CA LEU A 8 19.16 36.41 -21.84
C LEU A 8 18.64 35.30 -22.76
N SER A 9 19.30 35.06 -23.89
CA SER A 9 18.94 33.94 -24.79
C SER A 9 19.11 32.58 -24.12
N ILE A 10 20.16 32.37 -23.32
CA ILE A 10 20.37 31.10 -22.61
C ILE A 10 19.28 30.88 -21.56
N LEU A 11 18.90 31.93 -20.82
CA LEU A 11 17.85 31.86 -19.81
C LEU A 11 16.50 31.50 -20.42
N ILE A 12 16.15 32.07 -21.58
CA ILE A 12 14.89 31.79 -22.29
C ILE A 12 14.86 30.34 -22.79
N VAL A 13 15.97 29.85 -23.36
CA VAL A 13 16.05 28.45 -23.81
C VAL A 13 15.90 27.49 -22.62
N PHE A 14 16.55 27.79 -21.49
CA PHE A 14 16.44 26.98 -20.29
C PHE A 14 15.00 26.93 -19.72
N LEU A 15 14.30 28.07 -19.72
CA LEU A 15 12.89 28.16 -19.33
C LEU A 15 11.96 27.38 -20.27
N MET A 16 12.21 27.41 -21.59
CA MET A 16 11.45 26.59 -22.54
C MET A 16 11.65 25.09 -22.31
N VAL A 17 12.89 24.65 -22.02
CA VAL A 17 13.19 23.24 -21.73
C VAL A 17 12.47 22.76 -20.47
N LEU A 18 12.40 23.60 -19.43
CA LEU A 18 11.66 23.29 -18.21
C LEU A 18 10.14 23.18 -18.44
N SER A 19 9.57 23.97 -19.37
CA SER A 19 8.15 23.89 -19.71
C SER A 19 7.77 22.64 -20.51
N LEU A 20 8.75 21.92 -21.06
CA LEU A 20 8.56 20.69 -21.83
C LEU A 20 8.69 19.42 -20.97
N CYS A 21 9.05 19.53 -19.69
CA CYS A 21 8.95 18.41 -18.78
C CYS A 21 7.47 18.17 -18.46
N PRO A 22 6.85 17.06 -18.90
CA PRO A 22 5.57 16.67 -18.33
C PRO A 22 5.78 16.54 -16.82
N LEU A 23 4.89 17.16 -16.03
CA LEU A 23 4.74 16.78 -14.63
C LEU A 23 4.40 15.30 -14.67
N ALA A 24 5.38 14.44 -14.44
CA ALA A 24 5.12 13.06 -14.10
C ALA A 24 4.45 13.12 -12.72
N GLU A 25 3.13 13.15 -12.71
CA GLU A 25 2.38 12.78 -11.52
C GLU A 25 2.86 11.38 -11.17
N ALA A 26 3.55 11.27 -10.04
CA ALA A 26 3.79 9.99 -9.42
C ALA A 26 2.39 9.48 -9.03
N GLU A 27 1.76 8.76 -9.94
CA GLU A 27 0.60 7.94 -9.64
C GLU A 27 1.09 6.96 -8.57
N GLY A 28 0.79 7.28 -7.32
CA GLY A 28 0.98 6.35 -6.23
C GLY A 28 0.08 5.17 -6.53
N GLU A 29 0.63 4.13 -7.16
CA GLU A 29 -0.01 2.83 -7.26
C GLU A 29 -0.16 2.31 -5.83
N PHE A 30 -1.30 2.63 -5.21
CA PHE A 30 -1.76 1.84 -4.07
C PHE A 30 -2.06 0.46 -4.64
N GLU A 31 -1.17 -0.49 -4.34
CA GLU A 31 -1.42 -1.90 -4.62
C GLU A 31 -2.76 -2.26 -3.97
N ASP A 32 -3.74 -2.55 -4.82
CA ASP A 32 -5.05 -2.98 -4.40
C ASP A 32 -4.95 -4.40 -3.83
N TRP A 33 -4.67 -4.46 -2.54
CA TRP A 33 -4.50 -5.69 -1.75
C TRP A 33 -5.75 -6.58 -1.73
N THR A 34 -6.90 -6.08 -2.23
CA THR A 34 -8.12 -6.88 -2.35
C THR A 34 -8.05 -7.91 -3.48
N LYS A 35 -7.12 -7.77 -4.44
CA LYS A 35 -6.99 -8.71 -5.59
C LYS A 35 -6.59 -10.13 -5.22
N ASN A 36 -6.09 -10.36 -4.01
CA ASN A 36 -5.73 -11.70 -3.52
C ASN A 36 -6.71 -12.28 -2.49
N ALA A 37 -7.80 -11.57 -2.17
CA ALA A 37 -8.79 -12.02 -1.19
C ALA A 37 -9.50 -13.34 -1.60
N ASP A 38 -9.47 -13.69 -2.90
CA ASP A 38 -10.17 -14.85 -3.45
C ASP A 38 -9.36 -16.16 -3.44
N LYS A 39 -8.08 -16.14 -3.02
CA LYS A 39 -7.35 -17.40 -2.77
C LYS A 39 -7.73 -17.96 -1.41
N VAL A 40 -8.81 -18.73 -1.40
CA VAL A 40 -9.20 -19.55 -0.25
C VAL A 40 -8.16 -20.65 -0.09
N TYR A 41 -7.12 -20.39 0.69
CA TYR A 41 -6.27 -21.45 1.21
C TYR A 41 -7.13 -22.32 2.14
N SER A 42 -7.32 -23.58 1.77
CA SER A 42 -7.92 -24.59 2.63
C SER A 42 -6.98 -24.90 3.80
N ILE A 43 -6.89 -23.99 4.77
CA ILE A 43 -6.28 -24.27 6.06
C ILE A 43 -7.32 -25.07 6.87
N SER A 44 -7.30 -26.39 6.74
CA SER A 44 -8.13 -27.30 7.56
C SER A 44 -7.57 -27.48 8.97
N LYS A 45 -7.03 -26.40 9.56
CA LYS A 45 -6.42 -26.42 10.89
C LYS A 45 -7.15 -25.44 11.79
N THR A 46 -7.59 -25.95 12.93
CA THR A 46 -8.14 -25.14 14.02
C THR A 46 -7.01 -24.85 15.02
N TRP A 47 -6.96 -23.61 15.50
CA TRP A 47 -6.07 -23.20 16.59
C TRP A 47 -6.92 -22.79 17.79
N GLU A 48 -6.53 -23.25 18.98
CA GLU A 48 -7.15 -22.87 20.23
C GLU A 48 -6.18 -21.98 21.00
N ILE A 49 -6.66 -20.79 21.40
CA ILE A 49 -5.86 -19.81 22.13
C ILE A 49 -6.53 -19.57 23.48
N GLN A 50 -5.85 -19.94 24.56
CA GLN A 50 -6.33 -19.72 25.91
C GLN A 50 -5.72 -18.45 26.49
N PHE A 51 -6.58 -17.52 26.92
CA PHE A 51 -6.16 -16.33 27.63
C PHE A 51 -6.15 -16.59 29.15
N ASN A 52 -5.23 -15.94 29.86
CA ASN A 52 -5.15 -16.02 31.32
C ASN A 52 -6.21 -15.16 32.04
N MET A 53 -7.06 -14.48 31.28
CA MET A 53 -8.19 -13.68 31.74
C MET A 53 -9.33 -13.78 30.73
N GLU A 54 -10.55 -13.50 31.21
CA GLU A 54 -11.73 -13.45 30.36
C GLU A 54 -11.59 -12.31 29.34
N ILE A 55 -11.84 -12.63 28.08
CA ILE A 55 -11.88 -11.66 26.99
C ILE A 55 -13.34 -11.36 26.68
N ASN A 56 -13.66 -10.09 26.45
CA ASN A 56 -14.97 -9.70 25.97
C ASN A 56 -15.17 -10.29 24.56
N GLY A 57 -16.23 -11.07 24.34
CA GLY A 57 -16.52 -11.71 23.05
C GLY A 57 -16.53 -10.75 21.86
N ASP A 58 -16.87 -9.47 22.07
CA ASP A 58 -16.87 -8.47 20.99
C ASP A 58 -15.46 -7.97 20.61
N THR A 59 -14.45 -8.26 21.43
CA THR A 59 -13.09 -7.72 21.26
C THR A 59 -12.16 -8.59 20.44
N ALA A 60 -12.48 -9.87 20.21
CA ALA A 60 -11.72 -10.75 19.33
C ALA A 60 -12.67 -11.32 18.27
N ASN A 61 -12.50 -10.96 17.01
CA ASN A 61 -13.40 -11.38 15.94
C ASN A 61 -12.67 -11.38 14.58
N ASP A 62 -13.34 -11.84 13.54
CA ASP A 62 -12.81 -11.93 12.17
C ASP A 62 -12.31 -10.59 11.60
N THR A 63 -12.72 -9.46 12.19
CA THR A 63 -12.30 -8.13 11.75
C THR A 63 -10.97 -7.70 12.36
N ASN A 64 -10.55 -8.26 13.50
CA ASN A 64 -9.35 -7.83 14.22
C ASN A 64 -8.34 -8.96 14.53
N VAL A 65 -8.71 -10.21 14.27
CA VAL A 65 -7.79 -11.36 14.28
C VAL A 65 -7.33 -11.63 12.84
N TYR A 66 -6.02 -11.70 12.64
CA TYR A 66 -5.44 -11.92 11.33
C TYR A 66 -4.42 -13.06 11.37
N VAL A 67 -4.47 -13.91 10.34
CA VAL A 67 -3.41 -14.88 10.05
C VAL A 67 -2.74 -14.46 8.76
N LEU A 68 -1.41 -14.42 8.78
CA LEU A 68 -0.59 -14.06 7.62
C LEU A 68 0.17 -15.29 7.15
N ASP A 69 0.31 -15.46 5.83
CA ASP A 69 1.21 -16.46 5.27
C ASP A 69 2.68 -16.00 5.31
N SER A 70 3.57 -16.82 4.76
CA SER A 70 5.01 -16.52 4.72
C SER A 70 5.36 -15.26 3.93
N ASP A 71 4.49 -14.85 3.02
CA ASP A 71 4.68 -13.69 2.16
C ASP A 71 3.98 -12.43 2.74
N GLY A 72 3.32 -12.58 3.90
CA GLY A 72 2.62 -11.51 4.59
C GLY A 72 1.18 -11.28 4.09
N ALA A 73 0.65 -12.14 3.23
CA ALA A 73 -0.73 -12.02 2.74
C ALA A 73 -1.73 -12.54 3.78
N ARG A 74 -2.90 -11.89 3.86
CA ARG A 74 -3.99 -12.31 4.76
C ARG A 74 -4.58 -13.63 4.31
N VAL A 75 -4.70 -14.56 5.25
CA VAL A 75 -5.45 -15.79 5.07
C VAL A 75 -6.82 -15.65 5.71
N PRO A 76 -7.92 -15.96 4.99
CA PRO A 76 -9.25 -15.98 5.58
C PRO A 76 -9.32 -16.94 6.76
N VAL A 77 -9.87 -16.47 7.88
CA VAL A 77 -10.08 -17.26 9.10
C VAL A 77 -11.46 -17.01 9.66
N ILE A 78 -11.96 -17.96 10.45
CA ILE A 78 -13.20 -17.86 11.21
C ILE A 78 -12.82 -17.92 12.69
N VAL A 79 -13.28 -16.96 13.47
CA VAL A 79 -13.10 -16.89 14.91
C VAL A 79 -14.39 -17.37 15.58
N GLU A 80 -14.24 -18.40 16.42
CA GLU A 80 -15.33 -18.96 17.22
C GLU A 80 -15.03 -18.73 18.72
N HIS A 81 -16.07 -18.54 19.52
CA HIS A 81 -16.02 -18.26 20.96
C HIS A 81 -16.61 -19.40 21.80
#